data_AF-A0A2N7XSQ2-F1
#
_entry.id   AF-A0A2N7XSQ2-F1
#
_cell.length_a   1.000
_cell.length_b   1.000
_cell.length_c   1.000
_cell.angle_alpha   90.00
_cell.angle_beta   90.00
_cell.angle_gamma   90.00
#
_symmetry.space_group_name_H-M   'P 1'
#
loop_
_entity.id
_entity.type
_entity.pdbx_description
1 polymer ?
#
loop_
_entity_poly.entity_id
_entity_poly.type
_entity_poly.pdbx_seq_one_letter_code
_entity_poly.pdbx_strand_id
1 'polypeptide(L)'
;FFTILGSIAAADPAGLPLAAATEVPKPQDCWKLALDHWEAVIREDALTPQPIVLAMIRRLRRNPPPPSVRVSAVHGDYRTGNFLH
;
A
#
# COMPACT_ATOMS: atom_id res chain seq x y z
N PHE A 1 -18.46 -6.86 -8.12
CA PHE A 1 -17.53 -6.73 -6.97
C PHE A 1 -16.33 -7.65 -7.16
N PHE A 2 -16.28 -8.89 -6.64
CA PHE A 2 -15.07 -9.74 -6.66
C PHE A 2 -14.38 -9.94 -8.03
N THR A 3 -15.15 -10.05 -9.12
CA THR A 3 -14.58 -10.11 -10.48
C THR A 3 -13.69 -8.92 -10.79
N ILE A 4 -14.10 -7.72 -10.37
CA ILE A 4 -13.33 -6.47 -10.58
C ILE A 4 -12.02 -6.52 -9.77
N LEU A 5 -12.05 -7.01 -8.51
CA LEU A 5 -10.83 -7.19 -7.73
C LEU A 5 -9.86 -8.13 -8.43
N GLY A 6 -10.38 -9.25 -8.93
CA GLY A 6 -9.59 -10.23 -9.69
C GLY A 6 -8.99 -9.62 -10.95
N SER A 7 -9.76 -8.86 -11.72
CA SER A 7 -9.28 -8.18 -12.93
C SER A 7 -8.16 -7.16 -12.62
N ILE A 8 -8.31 -6.35 -11.56
CA ILE A 8 -7.27 -5.40 -11.14
C ILE A 8 -6.01 -6.16 -10.71
N ALA A 9 -6.17 -7.17 -9.86
CA ALA A 9 -5.04 -7.93 -9.33
C ALA A 9 -4.31 -8.69 -10.45
N ALA A 10 -5.00 -9.19 -11.48
CA ALA A 10 -4.40 -9.96 -12.57
C ALA A 10 -3.66 -9.10 -13.61
N ALA A 11 -3.93 -7.79 -13.67
CA ALA A 11 -3.29 -6.90 -14.62
C ALA A 11 -1.77 -6.81 -14.39
N ASP A 12 -0.99 -6.82 -15.47
CA ASP A 12 0.45 -6.54 -15.44
C ASP A 12 0.67 -5.03 -15.26
N PRO A 13 1.27 -4.57 -14.14
CA PRO A 13 1.50 -3.15 -13.90
C PRO A 13 2.33 -2.47 -15.00
N ALA A 14 3.25 -3.19 -15.65
CA ALA A 14 4.11 -2.63 -16.70
C ALA A 14 3.33 -2.27 -17.97
N GLY A 15 2.20 -2.95 -18.22
CA GLY A 15 1.32 -2.69 -19.36
C GLY A 15 0.25 -1.61 -19.11
N LEU A 16 0.17 -1.08 -17.89
CA LEU A 16 -0.83 -0.08 -17.52
C LEU A 16 -0.28 1.34 -17.68
N PRO A 17 -1.13 2.34 -17.96
CA PRO A 17 -0.74 3.76 -17.93
C PRO A 17 -0.12 4.20 -16.59
N LEU A 18 -0.39 3.47 -15.50
CA LEU A 18 0.21 3.66 -14.20
C LEU A 18 1.76 3.63 -14.25
N ALA A 19 2.35 2.84 -15.14
CA ALA A 19 3.80 2.75 -15.29
C ALA A 19 4.46 4.09 -15.69
N ALA A 20 3.70 5.03 -16.26
CA ALA A 20 4.19 6.38 -16.55
C ALA A 20 4.08 7.33 -15.35
N ALA A 21 3.29 6.99 -14.33
CA ALA A 21 3.02 7.84 -13.17
C ALA A 21 3.84 7.46 -11.93
N THR A 22 4.33 6.21 -11.86
CA THR A 22 5.07 5.73 -10.69
C THR A 22 6.02 4.60 -11.04
N GLU A 23 7.12 4.50 -10.32
CA GLU A 23 8.05 3.39 -10.44
C GLU A 23 7.47 2.13 -9.78
N VAL A 24 7.68 0.98 -10.41
CA VAL A 24 7.27 -0.30 -9.85
C VAL A 24 8.24 -0.67 -8.72
N PRO A 25 7.78 -0.79 -7.47
CA PRO A 25 8.67 -1.11 -6.36
C PRO A 25 9.18 -2.55 -6.45
N LYS A 26 10.37 -2.81 -5.90
CA LYS A 26 10.85 -4.19 -5.76
C LYS A 26 10.03 -4.93 -4.70
N PRO A 27 9.80 -6.24 -4.84
CA PRO A 27 8.95 -6.99 -3.91
C PRO A 27 9.37 -6.92 -2.43
N GLN A 28 10.67 -6.82 -2.16
CA GLN A 28 11.23 -6.66 -0.82
C GLN A 28 11.01 -5.27 -0.20
N ASP A 29 10.73 -4.26 -1.04
CA ASP A 29 10.66 -2.86 -0.63
C ASP A 29 9.20 -2.38 -0.48
N CYS A 30 8.21 -3.12 -0.99
CA CYS A 30 6.79 -2.71 -0.95
C CYS A 30 6.30 -2.32 0.45
N TRP A 31 6.62 -3.14 1.47
CA TRP A 31 6.20 -2.87 2.85
C TRP A 31 6.86 -1.60 3.40
N LYS A 32 8.12 -1.38 3.05
CA LYS A 32 8.93 -0.28 3.56
C LYS A 32 8.45 1.04 2.96
N LEU A 33 8.21 1.08 1.65
CA LEU A 33 7.69 2.26 0.97
C LEU A 33 6.34 2.70 1.56
N ALA A 34 5.42 1.75 1.77
CA ALA A 34 4.14 2.04 2.40
C ALA A 34 4.31 2.54 3.85
N LEU A 35 5.15 1.87 4.65
CA LEU A 35 5.36 2.24 6.04
C LEU A 35 6.05 3.61 6.18
N ASP A 36 7.05 3.91 5.34
CA ASP A 36 7.75 5.18 5.33
C ASP A 36 6.79 6.32 4.96
N HIS A 37 5.96 6.13 3.92
CA HIS A 37 4.95 7.12 3.52
C HIS A 37 3.95 7.40 4.65
N TRP A 38 3.33 6.37 5.21
CA TRP A 38 2.33 6.55 6.25
C TRP A 38 2.93 7.06 7.57
N GLU A 39 4.15 6.64 7.93
CA GLU A 39 4.84 7.20 9.09
C GLU A 39 5.06 8.72 8.92
N ALA A 40 5.44 9.19 7.73
CA ALA A 40 5.60 10.61 7.46
C ALA A 40 4.27 11.37 7.62
N VAL A 41 3.20 10.92 6.94
CA VAL A 41 1.86 11.53 7.01
C VAL A 41 1.34 11.58 8.45
N ILE A 42 1.43 10.45 9.19
CA ILE A 42 0.97 10.40 10.58
C ILE A 42 1.74 11.38 11.46
N ARG A 43 3.05 11.56 11.24
CA ARG A 43 3.87 12.47 12.04
C ARG A 43 3.60 13.93 11.73
N GLU A 44 3.39 14.25 10.46
CA GLU A 44 3.08 15.59 9.99
C GLU A 44 1.69 16.04 10.49
N ASP A 45 0.70 15.16 10.40
CA ASP A 45 -0.71 15.51 10.65
C ASP A 45 -1.19 15.23 12.09
N ALA A 46 -0.32 14.74 12.98
CA ALA A 46 -0.70 14.39 14.35
C ALA A 46 -1.09 15.63 15.19
N LEU A 47 -2.38 15.79 15.46
CA LEU A 47 -2.90 16.81 16.38
C LEU A 47 -2.54 16.54 17.86
N THR A 48 -2.31 15.27 18.19
CA THR A 48 -1.96 14.80 19.54
C THR A 48 -0.94 13.66 19.43
N PRO A 49 -0.20 13.34 20.50
CA PRO A 49 0.64 12.15 20.52
C PRO A 49 -0.14 10.87 20.14
N GLN A 50 0.44 10.07 19.25
CA GLN A 50 -0.13 8.80 18.75
C GLN A 50 0.66 7.57 19.25
N PRO A 51 0.66 7.28 20.57
CA PRO A 51 1.57 6.29 21.15
C PRO A 51 1.38 4.88 20.60
N ILE A 52 0.13 4.45 20.37
CA ILE A 52 -0.19 3.13 19.83
C ILE A 52 0.31 2.99 18.39
N VAL A 53 0.06 4.00 17.55
CA VAL A 53 0.49 4.00 16.14
C VAL A 53 2.02 3.97 16.06
N LEU A 54 2.70 4.81 16.84
CA LEU A 54 4.16 4.82 16.89
C LEU A 54 4.73 3.50 17.41
N ALA A 55 4.07 2.83 18.36
CA ALA A 55 4.48 1.50 18.82
C ALA A 55 4.35 0.46 17.69
N MET A 56 3.28 0.52 16.90
CA MET A 56 3.06 -0.38 15.77
C MET A 56 4.09 -0.16 14.65
N ILE A 57 4.40 1.09 14.31
CA ILE A 57 5.46 1.43 13.34
C ILE A 57 6.80 0.82 13.78
N ARG A 58 7.18 0.99 15.05
CA ARG A 58 8.41 0.38 15.60
C ARG A 58 8.38 -1.15 15.54
N ARG A 59 7.21 -1.76 15.76
CA ARG A 59 7.04 -3.23 15.64
C ARG A 59 7.22 -3.69 14.20
N LEU A 60 6.59 -3.03 13.23
CA LEU A 60 6.70 -3.37 11.81
C LEU A 60 8.14 -3.21 11.30
N ARG A 61 8.88 -2.19 11.75
CA ARG A 61 10.30 -2.03 11.39
C ARG A 61 11.19 -3.14 11.95
N ARG A 62 10.91 -3.65 13.16
CA ARG A 62 11.69 -4.75 13.77
C ARG A 62 11.35 -6.11 13.18
N ASN A 63 10.09 -6.30 12.80
CA ASN A 63 9.56 -7.55 12.25
C ASN A 63 8.86 -7.25 10.92
N PRO A 64 9.62 -6.95 9.85
CA PRO A 64 9.03 -6.65 8.56
C PRO A 64 8.28 -7.88 8.02
N PRO A 65 7.22 -7.69 7.23
CA PRO A 65 6.62 -8.80 6.50
C PRO A 65 7.65 -9.42 5.53
N PRO A 66 7.47 -10.69 5.16
CA PRO A 66 8.29 -11.29 4.12
C PRO A 66 8.14 -10.50 2.80
N PRO A 67 9.11 -10.61 1.88
CA PRO A 67 8.99 -10.03 0.55
C PRO A 67 7.67 -10.40 -0.12
N SER A 68 7.09 -9.46 -0.86
CA SER A 68 5.84 -9.69 -1.57
C SER A 68 6.04 -10.79 -2.62
N VAL A 69 5.09 -11.73 -2.73
CA VAL A 69 5.17 -12.80 -3.73
C VAL A 69 5.02 -12.24 -5.16
N ARG A 70 4.28 -11.14 -5.31
CA ARG A 70 4.03 -10.47 -6.59
C ARG A 70 3.74 -8.99 -6.35
N VAL A 71 4.23 -8.13 -7.24
CA VAL A 71 3.87 -6.71 -7.30
C VAL A 71 2.76 -6.56 -8.33
N SER A 72 1.68 -5.85 -7.97
CA SER A 72 0.45 -5.81 -8.77
C SER A 72 -0.24 -4.48 -8.60
N ALA A 73 -1.13 -4.13 -9.52
CA ALA A 73 -2.02 -3.00 -9.33
C ALA A 73 -2.93 -3.28 -8.11
N VAL A 74 -3.04 -2.28 -7.23
CA VAL A 74 -3.94 -2.30 -6.08
C VAL A 74 -4.80 -1.05 -6.11
N HIS A 75 -6.10 -1.20 -5.86
CA HIS A 75 -7.02 -0.05 -5.80
C HIS A 75 -6.72 0.89 -4.62
N GLY A 76 -6.09 0.39 -3.56
CA GLY A 76 -5.84 1.13 -2.32
C GLY A 76 -7.00 1.04 -1.33
N ASP A 77 -8.18 1.53 -1.71
CA ASP A 77 -9.40 1.51 -0.87
C ASP A 77 -10.52 0.66 -1.50
N TYR A 78 -10.33 -0.65 -1.64
CA TYR A 78 -11.30 -1.53 -2.31
C TYR A 78 -12.46 -1.90 -1.37
N ARG A 79 -13.59 -1.18 -1.44
CA ARG A 79 -14.79 -1.40 -0.63
C ARG A 79 -16.08 -1.02 -1.36
N THR A 80 -17.23 -1.53 -0.91
CA THR A 80 -18.53 -1.36 -1.58
C THR A 80 -18.92 0.10 -1.82
N GLY A 81 -18.56 1.01 -0.92
CA GLY A 81 -18.81 2.45 -1.07
C GLY A 81 -18.03 3.14 -2.19
N ASN A 82 -17.07 2.47 -2.82
CA ASN A 82 -16.27 3.01 -3.94
C ASN A 82 -16.68 2.42 -5.30
N PHE A 83 -17.90 1.87 -5.40
CA PHE A 83 -18.49 1.41 -6.66
C PHE A 83 -19.61 2.35 -7.09
N LEU A 84 -19.60 2.71 -8.37
CA LEU A 84 -20.74 3.37 -9.01
C LEU A 84 -21.66 2.28 -9.58
N HIS A 85 -22.95 2.42 -9.33
CA HIS A 85 -24.01 1.48 -9.73
C HIS A 85 -24.92 2.11 -10.77
#